data_AF-A0A955HMX6-F1
#
_entry.id   AF-A0A955HMX6-F1
#
_cell.length_a   1.000
_cell.length_b   1.000
_cell.length_c   1.000
_cell.angle_alpha   90.00
_cell.angle_beta   90.00
_cell.angle_gamma   90.00
#
_symmetry.space_group_name_H-M   'P 1'
#
loop_
_entity.id
_entity.type
_entity.pdbx_description
1 polymer ?
#
loop_
_entity_poly.entity_id
_entity_poly.type
_entity_poly.pdbx_seq_one_letter_code
_entity_poly.pdbx_strand_id
1 'polypeptide(L)'
;MPLSKEQITTIRKQEYEPFRQKLDVVENIITADHESWWFRTMLFLRRLQRSLEQHPEEYTEGIHQYATQLVAQIIAELATEVDKEGDSVLRAHEAILRISEGVPVGQQIEIPRVRVRSMSLSTLAQKSDKVSIITMETKTGERRGLRILDSEGQPHDFPLPEIDGIYHKGGISRVIVKLIADVDSALLDAELPPNDFDIIADSALPTHLIETEAAAMQVDPDGIEYVSSLNFERLFVERDLNINMVFVGADTVYFAEEAIEAARTGLLQVMSAHRGIYGTEVFVYDDQVLLKNRGLMRLFKTVAEGKATHFEFTKLNENISFGIYWLVLFRKFATKDNAALYLDRLFELAKQTNMLPEGTSNIIEVLDASHAKYPFFDFDASGLDKVGVVRWLGNKLLRQVDASYRHNNRIPNELVIDRTKGDDVPYRVDLDNYVADPQKLAWISSEIPRFYERSRQRTRAYKEASNDAVFDED
;
A
#
# COMPACT_ATOMS: atom_id res chain seq x y z
N MET A 1 -26.24 9.86 -18.99
CA MET A 1 -25.63 11.20 -19.08
C MET A 1 -24.94 11.47 -17.76
N PRO A 2 -23.68 11.94 -17.75
CA PRO A 2 -22.99 12.31 -16.52
C PRO A 2 -23.76 13.43 -15.81
N LEU A 3 -23.81 13.35 -14.47
CA LEU A 3 -24.44 14.38 -13.64
C LEU A 3 -23.68 15.71 -13.77
N SER A 4 -24.40 16.83 -13.75
CA SER A 4 -23.77 18.15 -13.68
C SER A 4 -23.09 18.35 -12.32
N LYS A 5 -22.12 19.26 -12.26
CA LYS A 5 -21.43 19.62 -11.00
C LYS A 5 -22.42 20.05 -9.91
N GLU A 6 -23.45 20.82 -10.27
CA GLU A 6 -24.50 21.27 -9.35
C GLU A 6 -25.35 20.11 -8.82
N GLN A 7 -25.66 19.13 -9.67
CA GLN A 7 -26.38 17.91 -9.28
C GLN A 7 -25.54 17.06 -8.31
N ILE A 8 -24.24 16.88 -8.61
CA ILE A 8 -23.29 16.17 -7.73
C ILE A 8 -23.23 16.85 -6.35
N THR A 9 -23.06 18.18 -6.32
CA THR A 9 -23.00 18.94 -5.06
C THR A 9 -24.29 18.81 -4.25
N THR A 10 -25.45 18.83 -4.92
CA THR A 10 -26.76 18.74 -4.26
C THR A 10 -26.96 17.37 -3.61
N ILE A 11 -26.73 16.28 -4.37
CA ILE A 11 -26.83 14.90 -3.88
C ILE A 11 -25.90 14.70 -2.68
N ARG A 12 -24.64 15.14 -2.78
CA ARG A 12 -23.68 15.00 -1.68
C ARG A 12 -24.11 15.77 -0.43
N LYS A 13 -24.59 17.00 -0.58
CA LYS A 13 -25.04 17.82 0.56
C LYS A 13 -26.25 17.23 1.27
N GLN A 14 -27.17 16.61 0.54
CA GLN A 14 -28.41 16.08 1.09
C GLN A 14 -28.27 14.65 1.62
N GLU A 15 -27.53 13.80 0.91
CA GLU A 15 -27.50 12.35 1.16
C GLU A 15 -26.19 11.87 1.79
N TYR A 16 -25.07 12.57 1.56
CA TYR A 16 -23.74 12.15 2.05
C TYR A 16 -23.29 12.91 3.30
N GLU A 17 -23.49 14.23 3.35
CA GLU A 17 -22.99 15.08 4.43
C GLU A 17 -23.46 14.64 5.84
N PRO A 18 -24.74 14.25 6.06
CA PRO A 18 -25.18 13.77 7.38
C PRO A 18 -24.47 12.48 7.83
N PHE A 19 -24.10 11.61 6.88
CA PHE A 19 -23.33 10.41 7.15
C PHE A 19 -21.86 10.74 7.40
N ARG A 20 -21.27 11.63 6.60
CA ARG A 20 -19.87 12.06 6.78
C ARG A 20 -19.64 12.70 8.15
N GLN A 21 -20.55 13.56 8.61
CA GLN A 21 -20.48 14.17 9.95
C GLN A 21 -20.49 13.11 11.07
N LYS A 22 -21.27 12.03 10.91
CA LYS A 22 -21.26 10.91 11.87
C LYS A 22 -19.94 10.15 11.84
N LEU A 23 -19.32 9.99 10.66
CA LEU A 23 -18.00 9.39 10.51
C LEU A 23 -16.87 10.25 11.11
N ASP A 24 -16.93 11.57 10.95
CA ASP A 24 -15.94 12.52 11.49
C ASP A 24 -15.87 12.43 13.03
N VAL A 25 -17.01 12.26 13.69
CA VAL A 25 -17.06 12.03 15.15
C VAL A 25 -16.28 10.76 15.54
N VAL A 26 -16.28 9.73 14.70
CA VAL A 26 -15.53 8.48 14.94
C VAL A 26 -14.04 8.68 14.75
N GLU A 27 -13.68 9.36 13.66
CA GLU A 27 -12.30 9.70 13.34
C GLU A 27 -11.68 10.47 14.52
N ASN A 28 -12.42 11.45 15.07
CA ASN A 28 -12.03 12.20 16.26
C ASN A 28 -11.92 11.35 17.55
N ILE A 29 -12.72 10.30 17.69
CA ILE A 29 -12.63 9.37 18.83
C ILE A 29 -11.39 8.47 18.72
N ILE A 30 -11.08 7.99 17.51
CA ILE A 30 -9.91 7.13 17.24
C ILE A 30 -8.60 7.91 17.43
N THR A 31 -8.61 9.22 17.12
CA THR A 31 -7.45 10.10 17.26
C THR A 31 -7.27 10.68 18.67
N ALA A 32 -8.29 10.61 19.53
CA ALA A 32 -8.26 11.10 20.92
C ALA A 32 -7.49 10.17 21.90
N ASP A 33 -7.42 10.60 23.17
CA ASP A 33 -6.60 10.03 24.23
C ASP A 33 -6.79 8.52 24.49
N HIS A 34 -5.64 7.84 24.68
CA HIS A 34 -5.43 6.40 24.64
C HIS A 34 -6.12 5.62 25.76
N GLU A 35 -6.25 6.19 26.97
CA GLU A 35 -6.83 5.49 28.12
C GLU A 35 -8.33 5.18 27.98
N SER A 36 -9.03 5.90 27.09
CA SER A 36 -10.48 5.79 26.93
C SER A 36 -10.92 5.23 25.57
N TRP A 37 -9.97 4.87 24.71
CA TRP A 37 -10.24 4.62 23.29
C TRP A 37 -11.16 3.40 23.05
N TRP A 38 -10.97 2.32 23.81
CA TRP A 38 -11.73 1.09 23.66
C TRP A 38 -13.16 1.32 24.13
N PHE A 39 -13.30 1.95 25.29
CA PHE A 39 -14.59 2.33 25.83
C PHE A 39 -15.34 3.32 24.93
N ARG A 40 -14.67 4.33 24.37
CA ARG A 40 -15.28 5.34 23.48
C ARG A 40 -15.61 4.79 22.11
N THR A 41 -14.74 3.95 21.52
CA THR A 41 -15.02 3.21 20.29
C THR A 41 -16.23 2.31 20.51
N MET A 42 -16.30 1.57 21.61
CA MET A 42 -17.44 0.74 21.97
C MET A 42 -18.73 1.53 22.21
N LEU A 43 -18.65 2.65 22.92
CA LEU A 43 -19.78 3.54 23.16
C LEU A 43 -20.30 4.16 21.85
N PHE A 44 -19.39 4.51 20.94
CA PHE A 44 -19.71 5.02 19.63
C PHE A 44 -20.38 3.97 18.75
N LEU A 45 -19.81 2.76 18.65
CA LEU A 45 -20.40 1.66 17.87
C LEU A 45 -21.82 1.33 18.36
N ARG A 46 -22.02 1.36 19.68
CA ARG A 46 -23.35 1.19 20.31
C ARG A 46 -24.31 2.35 20.05
N ARG A 47 -23.82 3.59 19.93
CA ARG A 47 -24.62 4.77 19.56
C ARG A 47 -24.95 4.78 18.06
N LEU A 48 -24.02 4.34 17.22
CA LEU A 48 -24.23 4.15 15.79
C LEU A 48 -25.31 3.10 15.57
N GLN A 49 -25.22 1.94 16.24
CA GLN A 49 -26.28 0.92 16.25
C GLN A 49 -27.65 1.52 16.61
N ARG A 50 -27.74 2.28 17.71
CA ARG A 50 -29.00 2.94 18.13
C ARG A 50 -29.50 4.02 17.17
N SER A 51 -28.60 4.78 16.53
CA SER A 51 -28.98 5.77 15.52
C SER A 51 -29.48 5.13 14.24
N LEU A 52 -28.99 3.92 13.92
CA LEU A 52 -29.42 3.14 12.78
C LEU A 52 -30.79 2.50 13.02
N GLU A 53 -31.09 2.08 14.25
CA GLU A 53 -32.43 1.62 14.68
C GLU A 53 -33.53 2.69 14.49
N GLN A 54 -33.17 3.95 14.27
CA GLN A 54 -34.09 5.10 14.14
C GLN A 54 -34.25 5.60 12.69
N HIS A 55 -33.70 4.93 11.68
CA HIS A 55 -33.77 5.34 10.27
C HIS A 55 -34.45 4.27 9.37
N PRO A 56 -35.02 4.64 8.21
CA PRO A 56 -35.82 3.74 7.37
C PRO A 56 -35.05 2.51 6.86
N GLU A 57 -35.79 1.43 6.62
CA GLU A 57 -35.31 0.06 6.33
C GLU A 57 -34.33 -0.06 5.14
N GLU A 58 -34.37 0.85 4.16
CA GLU A 58 -33.50 0.80 2.98
C GLU A 58 -32.04 1.22 3.24
N TYR A 59 -31.76 1.99 4.29
CA TYR A 59 -30.39 2.42 4.67
C TYR A 59 -29.75 1.51 5.71
N THR A 60 -30.54 0.64 6.33
CA THR A 60 -30.19 -0.04 7.58
C THR A 60 -29.70 -1.45 7.36
N GLU A 61 -30.10 -2.19 6.33
CA GLU A 61 -29.79 -3.62 6.26
C GLU A 61 -28.28 -3.95 6.22
N GLY A 62 -27.51 -3.23 5.39
CA GLY A 62 -26.05 -3.40 5.30
C GLY A 62 -25.29 -2.87 6.52
N ILE A 63 -25.71 -1.73 7.08
CA ILE A 63 -25.04 -1.13 8.24
C ILE A 63 -25.45 -1.83 9.55
N HIS A 64 -26.66 -2.38 9.63
CA HIS A 64 -27.18 -3.12 10.78
C HIS A 64 -26.60 -4.53 10.84
N GLN A 65 -26.44 -5.23 9.71
CA GLN A 65 -25.62 -6.46 9.66
C GLN A 65 -24.18 -6.18 10.10
N TYR A 66 -23.57 -5.11 9.60
CA TYR A 66 -22.20 -4.70 9.93
C TYR A 66 -22.01 -4.35 11.41
N ALA A 67 -22.85 -3.46 11.96
CA ALA A 67 -22.78 -3.03 13.36
C ALA A 67 -23.09 -4.19 14.32
N THR A 68 -24.00 -5.09 13.95
CA THR A 68 -24.34 -6.27 14.76
C THR A 68 -23.23 -7.31 14.76
N GLN A 69 -22.61 -7.60 13.61
CA GLN A 69 -21.46 -8.50 13.52
C GLN A 69 -20.24 -7.95 14.27
N LEU A 70 -19.99 -6.65 14.14
CA LEU A 70 -18.95 -5.92 14.85
C LEU A 70 -19.12 -5.98 16.38
N VAL A 71 -20.33 -5.68 16.88
CA VAL A 71 -20.65 -5.77 18.31
C VAL A 71 -20.60 -7.21 18.81
N ALA A 72 -21.07 -8.19 18.01
CA ALA A 72 -21.01 -9.61 18.37
C ALA A 72 -19.57 -10.15 18.44
N GLN A 73 -18.71 -9.78 17.49
CA GLN A 73 -17.29 -10.15 17.51
C GLN A 73 -16.57 -9.53 18.71
N ILE A 74 -16.87 -8.25 19.03
CA ILE A 74 -16.25 -7.60 20.19
C ILE A 74 -16.79 -8.19 21.51
N ILE A 75 -18.06 -8.57 21.59
CA ILE A 75 -18.61 -9.30 22.75
C ILE A 75 -17.97 -10.68 22.88
N ALA A 76 -17.72 -11.39 21.78
CA ALA A 76 -17.04 -12.67 21.79
C ALA A 76 -15.58 -12.54 22.30
N GLU A 77 -14.86 -11.50 21.86
CA GLU A 77 -13.49 -11.19 22.32
C GLU A 77 -13.44 -10.74 23.79
N LEU A 78 -14.51 -10.09 24.30
CA LEU A 78 -14.68 -9.74 25.72
C LEU A 78 -15.11 -10.92 26.60
N ALA A 79 -15.75 -11.93 26.01
CA ALA A 79 -16.24 -13.13 26.70
C ALA A 79 -15.17 -14.24 26.81
N THR A 80 -14.13 -14.20 25.97
CA THR A 80 -12.89 -14.94 26.21
C THR A 80 -12.19 -14.34 27.43
N GLU A 81 -12.31 -15.05 28.55
CA GLU A 81 -11.73 -14.67 29.84
C GLU A 81 -10.28 -14.23 29.70
N VAL A 82 -9.94 -13.21 30.47
CA VAL A 82 -8.66 -12.52 30.58
C VAL A 82 -7.57 -13.52 31.00
N ASP A 83 -7.00 -14.25 30.05
CA ASP A 83 -5.66 -14.79 30.21
C ASP A 83 -4.66 -13.64 29.99
N LYS A 84 -4.00 -13.28 31.08
CA LYS A 84 -3.25 -12.04 31.31
C LYS A 84 -1.93 -11.91 30.52
N GLU A 85 -1.74 -12.64 29.43
CA GLU A 85 -0.45 -12.66 28.71
C GLU A 85 -0.57 -12.45 27.18
N GLY A 86 -1.71 -11.97 26.68
CA GLY A 86 -1.88 -11.61 25.27
C GLY A 86 -1.75 -10.10 25.01
N ASP A 87 -1.03 -9.72 23.96
CA ASP A 87 -0.91 -8.32 23.50
C ASP A 87 -2.27 -7.81 22.97
N SER A 88 -2.92 -6.93 23.73
CA SER A 88 -4.24 -6.37 23.41
C SER A 88 -4.30 -5.64 22.07
N VAL A 89 -3.15 -5.18 21.57
CA VAL A 89 -3.01 -4.53 20.26
C VAL A 89 -3.17 -5.55 19.13
N LEU A 90 -2.62 -6.75 19.27
CA LEU A 90 -2.68 -7.81 18.26
C LEU A 90 -4.13 -8.29 18.06
N ARG A 91 -4.88 -8.44 19.15
CA ARG A 91 -6.30 -8.78 19.09
C ARG A 91 -7.12 -7.71 18.39
N ALA A 92 -6.80 -6.43 18.60
CA ALA A 92 -7.44 -5.34 17.89
C ALA A 92 -7.13 -5.34 16.38
N HIS A 93 -5.91 -5.71 15.99
CA HIS A 93 -5.52 -5.90 14.60
C HIS A 93 -6.36 -7.02 13.94
N GLU A 94 -6.40 -8.20 14.55
CA GLU A 94 -7.19 -9.34 14.05
C GLU A 94 -8.69 -9.01 13.96
N ALA A 95 -9.24 -8.34 14.98
CA ALA A 95 -10.63 -7.92 14.96
C ALA A 95 -10.90 -6.98 13.77
N ILE A 96 -10.09 -5.93 13.57
CA ILE A 96 -10.26 -4.99 12.45
C ILE A 96 -10.18 -5.70 11.09
N LEU A 97 -9.28 -6.67 10.93
CA LEU A 97 -9.20 -7.47 9.72
C LEU A 97 -10.46 -8.32 9.49
N ARG A 98 -10.92 -9.06 10.50
CA ARG A 98 -12.16 -9.85 10.43
C ARG A 98 -13.37 -8.98 10.09
N ILE A 99 -13.44 -7.78 10.67
CA ILE A 99 -14.49 -6.80 10.39
C ILE A 99 -14.41 -6.34 8.92
N SER A 100 -13.21 -6.08 8.41
CA SER A 100 -13.00 -5.62 7.04
C SER A 100 -13.43 -6.62 5.97
N GLU A 101 -13.33 -7.92 6.27
CA GLU A 101 -13.80 -9.01 5.40
C GLU A 101 -15.33 -9.04 5.30
N GLY A 102 -16.04 -8.58 6.34
CA GLY A 102 -17.49 -8.49 6.39
C GLY A 102 -18.10 -7.25 5.72
N VAL A 103 -17.29 -6.23 5.36
CA VAL A 103 -17.78 -5.02 4.69
C VAL A 103 -17.84 -5.25 3.18
N PRO A 104 -19.03 -5.14 2.54
CA PRO A 104 -19.15 -5.24 1.10
C PRO A 104 -18.26 -4.21 0.41
N VAL A 105 -17.43 -4.69 -0.51
CA VAL A 105 -16.63 -3.83 -1.37
C VAL A 105 -17.51 -3.24 -2.45
N GLY A 106 -17.65 -1.92 -2.45
CA GLY A 106 -18.52 -1.23 -3.40
C GLY A 106 -18.13 -1.44 -4.87
N GLN A 107 -16.86 -1.31 -5.26
CA GLN A 107 -16.46 -1.54 -6.64
C GLN A 107 -15.99 -2.99 -6.83
N GLN A 108 -16.88 -3.84 -7.35
CA GLN A 108 -16.47 -5.09 -8.00
C GLN A 108 -15.90 -4.76 -9.38
N ILE A 109 -14.59 -4.57 -9.46
CA ILE A 109 -13.89 -4.67 -10.73
C ILE A 109 -13.83 -6.16 -11.06
N GLU A 110 -14.20 -6.52 -12.29
CA GLU A 110 -14.14 -7.92 -12.73
C GLU A 110 -12.74 -8.45 -12.46
N ILE A 111 -12.66 -9.49 -11.61
CA ILE A 111 -11.39 -10.06 -11.19
C ILE A 111 -10.88 -10.90 -12.37
N PRO A 112 -9.75 -10.52 -13.00
CA PRO A 112 -9.20 -11.32 -14.09
C PRO A 112 -8.84 -12.70 -13.55
N ARG A 113 -9.17 -13.75 -14.29
CA ARG A 113 -8.64 -15.09 -13.99
C ARG A 113 -7.15 -15.08 -14.25
N VAL A 114 -6.36 -15.20 -13.20
CA VAL A 114 -4.90 -15.34 -13.29
C VAL A 114 -4.53 -16.81 -13.36
N ARG A 115 -3.55 -17.14 -14.20
CA ARG A 115 -3.07 -18.52 -14.34
C ARG A 115 -1.89 -18.77 -13.39
N VAL A 116 -2.14 -19.51 -12.32
CA VAL A 116 -1.13 -19.89 -11.33
C VAL A 116 -0.28 -21.04 -11.85
N ARG A 117 1.04 -20.90 -11.71
CA ARG A 117 2.03 -21.95 -11.92
C ARG A 117 2.85 -22.16 -10.65
N SER A 118 3.49 -23.32 -10.56
CA SER A 118 4.44 -23.62 -9.49
C SER A 118 5.73 -24.23 -10.04
N MET A 119 6.82 -24.03 -9.30
CA MET A 119 8.13 -24.60 -9.58
C MET A 119 8.81 -24.94 -8.26
N SER A 120 9.46 -26.11 -8.15
CA SER A 120 10.26 -26.41 -6.97
C SER A 120 11.54 -25.56 -6.94
N LEU A 121 12.00 -25.19 -5.75
CA LEU A 121 13.26 -24.47 -5.58
C LEU A 121 14.46 -25.27 -6.11
N SER A 122 14.42 -26.60 -6.02
CA SER A 122 15.42 -27.47 -6.64
C SER A 122 15.47 -27.35 -8.15
N THR A 123 14.31 -27.23 -8.82
CA THR A 123 14.23 -27.03 -10.27
C THR A 123 14.77 -25.65 -10.64
N LEU A 124 14.47 -24.62 -9.84
CA LEU A 124 14.99 -23.27 -10.04
C LEU A 124 16.54 -23.25 -9.96
N ALA A 125 17.11 -23.86 -8.92
CA ALA A 125 18.56 -23.95 -8.72
C ALA A 125 19.28 -24.78 -9.81
N GLN A 126 18.57 -25.68 -10.50
CA GLN A 126 19.11 -26.40 -11.66
C GLN A 126 19.07 -25.57 -12.95
N LYS A 127 18.17 -24.58 -13.03
CA LYS A 127 17.96 -23.76 -14.23
C LYS A 127 18.82 -22.51 -14.28
N SER A 128 19.24 -22.01 -13.12
CA SER A 128 20.07 -20.80 -13.02
C SER A 128 21.25 -21.05 -12.10
N ASP A 129 22.45 -20.74 -12.58
CA ASP A 129 23.69 -20.73 -11.81
C ASP A 129 23.76 -19.59 -10.80
N LYS A 130 22.91 -18.57 -10.96
CA LYS A 130 22.78 -17.44 -10.03
C LYS A 130 22.01 -17.77 -8.76
N VAL A 131 21.42 -18.96 -8.61
CA VAL A 131 20.63 -19.31 -7.42
C VAL A 131 21.00 -20.70 -6.90
N SER A 132 21.23 -20.78 -5.60
CA SER A 132 21.50 -22.04 -4.91
C SER A 132 20.78 -22.12 -3.57
N ILE A 133 20.44 -23.34 -3.17
CA ILE A 133 19.90 -23.61 -1.84
C ILE A 133 21.07 -23.84 -0.90
N ILE A 134 21.12 -23.10 0.20
CA ILE A 134 22.19 -23.16 1.20
C ILE A 134 21.61 -23.48 2.58
N THR A 135 22.49 -23.84 3.52
CA THR A 135 22.21 -23.76 4.95
C THR A 135 22.86 -22.48 5.48
N MET A 136 22.12 -21.71 6.25
CA MET A 136 22.57 -20.46 6.85
C MET A 136 22.27 -20.43 8.35
N GLU A 137 23.11 -19.74 9.11
CA GLU A 137 22.90 -19.52 10.53
C GLU A 137 22.06 -18.25 10.73
N THR A 138 20.93 -18.39 11.43
CA THR A 138 20.08 -17.28 11.85
C THR A 138 20.15 -17.11 13.36
N LYS A 139 19.51 -16.07 13.89
CA LYS A 139 19.42 -15.84 15.34
C LYS A 139 18.75 -17.00 16.09
N THR A 140 17.96 -17.82 15.39
CA THR A 140 17.19 -18.93 15.97
C THR A 140 17.79 -20.31 15.67
N GLY A 141 18.88 -20.39 14.91
CA GLY A 141 19.59 -21.63 14.59
C GLY A 141 19.93 -21.78 13.10
N GLU A 142 20.36 -22.98 12.71
CA GLU A 142 20.57 -23.30 11.29
C GLU A 142 19.24 -23.43 10.56
N ARG A 143 19.19 -22.85 9.36
CA ARG A 143 18.01 -22.81 8.50
C ARG A 143 18.40 -22.93 7.03
N ARG A 144 17.47 -23.43 6.21
CA ARG A 144 17.60 -23.35 4.76
C ARG A 144 17.46 -21.91 4.25
N GLY A 145 18.29 -21.55 3.29
CA GLY A 145 18.22 -20.27 2.61
C GLY A 145 18.38 -20.38 1.09
N LEU A 146 18.09 -19.29 0.40
CA LEU A 146 18.45 -19.07 -0.99
C LEU A 146 19.63 -18.11 -1.06
N ARG A 147 20.70 -18.53 -1.73
CA ARG A 147 21.78 -17.65 -2.15
C ARG A 147 21.55 -17.23 -3.57
N ILE A 148 21.49 -15.93 -3.82
CA ILE A 148 21.36 -15.33 -5.14
C ILE A 148 22.62 -14.53 -5.45
N LEU A 149 23.18 -14.69 -6.65
CA LEU A 149 24.32 -13.94 -7.13
C LEU A 149 23.84 -12.75 -7.97
N ASP A 150 24.37 -11.56 -7.69
CA ASP A 150 24.18 -10.40 -8.57
C ASP A 150 25.08 -10.49 -9.83
N SER A 151 25.03 -9.47 -10.70
CA SER A 151 25.84 -9.44 -11.92
C SER A 151 27.35 -9.47 -11.69
N GLU A 152 27.82 -9.04 -10.51
CA GLU A 152 29.23 -9.05 -10.11
C GLU A 152 29.63 -10.37 -9.43
N GLY A 153 28.66 -11.28 -9.24
CA GLY A 153 28.85 -12.54 -8.55
C GLY A 153 28.90 -12.41 -7.02
N GLN A 154 28.48 -11.27 -6.45
CA GLN A 154 28.37 -11.13 -5.00
C GLN A 154 27.16 -11.91 -4.48
N PRO A 155 27.33 -12.71 -3.42
CA PRO A 155 26.25 -13.50 -2.86
C PRO A 155 25.33 -12.68 -1.95
N HIS A 156 24.03 -12.86 -2.14
CA HIS A 156 22.96 -12.33 -1.31
C HIS A 156 22.14 -13.50 -0.76
N ASP A 157 22.18 -13.69 0.56
CA ASP A 157 21.58 -14.86 1.23
C ASP A 157 20.25 -14.50 1.88
N PHE A 158 19.25 -15.36 1.69
CA PHE A 158 17.89 -15.13 2.15
C PHE A 158 17.33 -16.34 2.91
N PRO A 159 16.76 -16.14 4.12
CA PRO A 159 16.16 -17.26 4.86
C PRO A 159 14.89 -17.73 4.17
N LEU A 160 14.69 -19.04 4.04
CA LEU A 160 13.42 -19.61 3.58
C LEU A 160 12.49 -19.89 4.76
N PRO A 161 11.16 -19.84 4.57
CA PRO A 161 10.24 -20.37 5.55
C PRO A 161 10.41 -21.89 5.66
N GLU A 162 10.23 -22.45 6.84
CA GLU A 162 10.28 -23.89 7.11
C GLU A 162 8.89 -24.49 7.38
N ILE A 163 7.89 -23.63 7.54
CA ILE A 163 6.52 -23.99 7.86
C ILE A 163 5.63 -23.82 6.62
N ASP A 164 4.93 -24.90 6.25
CA ASP A 164 3.87 -24.84 5.25
C ASP A 164 2.77 -23.88 5.72
N GLY A 165 2.40 -22.95 4.84
CA GLY A 165 1.43 -21.90 5.17
C GLY A 165 2.05 -20.51 5.30
N ILE A 166 3.38 -20.41 5.27
CA ILE A 166 4.13 -19.15 5.30
C ILE A 166 4.94 -19.00 4.02
N TYR A 167 4.84 -17.84 3.38
CA TYR A 167 5.52 -17.55 2.12
C TYR A 167 6.10 -16.16 2.13
N HIS A 168 7.30 -16.00 1.58
CA HIS A 168 7.81 -14.69 1.23
C HIS A 168 6.96 -14.06 0.13
N LYS A 169 6.86 -12.73 0.19
CA LYS A 169 6.30 -11.86 -0.84
C LYS A 169 7.23 -10.67 -1.10
N GLY A 170 6.91 -9.86 -2.11
CA GLY A 170 7.61 -8.60 -2.34
C GLY A 170 9.01 -8.79 -2.95
N GLY A 171 10.04 -8.16 -2.35
CA GLY A 171 11.38 -8.00 -2.93
C GLY A 171 12.03 -9.31 -3.37
N ILE A 172 12.25 -10.23 -2.43
CA ILE A 172 12.84 -11.54 -2.72
C ILE A 172 12.03 -12.31 -3.78
N SER A 173 10.71 -12.26 -3.70
CA SER A 173 9.84 -12.97 -4.64
C SER A 173 9.95 -12.41 -6.06
N ARG A 174 10.11 -11.08 -6.20
CA ARG A 174 10.40 -10.42 -7.49
C ARG A 174 11.75 -10.84 -8.07
N VAL A 175 12.78 -11.01 -7.23
CA VAL A 175 14.09 -11.54 -7.69
C VAL A 175 13.90 -12.94 -8.28
N ILE A 176 13.14 -13.80 -7.59
CA ILE A 176 12.89 -15.17 -8.05
C ILE A 176 12.14 -15.18 -9.39
N VAL A 177 11.08 -14.39 -9.57
CA VAL A 177 10.36 -14.38 -10.85
C VAL A 177 11.22 -13.83 -11.99
N LYS A 178 12.11 -12.87 -11.70
CA LYS A 178 13.13 -12.36 -12.65
C LYS A 178 14.15 -13.43 -13.06
N LEU A 179 14.61 -14.25 -12.12
CA LEU A 179 15.48 -15.40 -12.42
C LEU A 179 14.75 -16.45 -13.28
N ILE A 180 13.48 -16.74 -12.99
CA ILE A 180 12.68 -17.67 -13.81
C ILE A 180 12.47 -17.12 -15.23
N ALA A 181 12.30 -15.81 -15.36
CA ALA A 181 12.09 -15.12 -16.62
C ALA A 181 13.39 -14.87 -17.43
N ASP A 182 14.55 -15.16 -16.87
CA ASP A 182 15.88 -14.95 -17.48
C ASP A 182 16.09 -13.51 -17.98
N VAL A 183 15.86 -12.55 -17.09
CA VAL A 183 15.95 -11.11 -17.41
C VAL A 183 17.39 -10.60 -17.41
N ASP A 184 17.59 -9.41 -17.98
CA ASP A 184 18.87 -8.68 -17.87
C ASP A 184 19.30 -8.52 -16.40
N SER A 185 20.58 -8.75 -16.14
CA SER A 185 21.15 -8.64 -14.80
C SER A 185 20.92 -7.26 -14.18
N ALA A 186 20.86 -6.18 -14.97
CA ALA A 186 20.56 -4.85 -14.43
C ALA A 186 19.18 -4.78 -13.71
N LEU A 187 18.16 -5.50 -14.21
CA LEU A 187 16.84 -5.56 -13.58
C LEU A 187 16.85 -6.45 -12.32
N LEU A 188 17.72 -7.45 -12.29
CA LEU A 188 17.93 -8.31 -11.13
C LEU A 188 18.64 -7.54 -10.02
N ASP A 189 19.76 -6.89 -10.35
CA ASP A 189 20.61 -6.15 -9.42
C ASP A 189 19.87 -4.98 -8.77
N ALA A 190 18.94 -4.33 -9.50
CA ALA A 190 18.10 -3.27 -8.94
C ALA A 190 17.21 -3.73 -7.77
N GLU A 191 17.02 -5.03 -7.56
CA GLU A 191 16.31 -5.61 -6.41
C GLU A 191 17.24 -6.06 -5.28
N LEU A 192 18.55 -6.16 -5.51
CA LEU A 192 19.53 -6.77 -4.61
C LEU A 192 20.40 -5.69 -3.91
N PRO A 193 20.70 -5.86 -2.61
CA PRO A 193 19.96 -6.71 -1.67
C PRO A 193 18.53 -6.16 -1.45
N PRO A 194 17.52 -7.02 -1.21
CA PRO A 194 16.21 -6.57 -0.77
C PRO A 194 16.36 -5.87 0.58
N ASN A 195 15.70 -4.72 0.72
CA ASN A 195 15.79 -3.89 1.92
C ASN A 195 15.14 -4.57 3.14
N ASP A 196 13.97 -5.19 2.94
CA ASP A 196 13.12 -5.74 4.00
C ASP A 196 12.54 -7.08 3.54
N PHE A 197 12.23 -7.97 4.50
CA PHE A 197 11.53 -9.23 4.25
C PHE A 197 10.06 -9.11 4.62
N ASP A 198 9.19 -9.47 3.69
CA ASP A 198 7.73 -9.46 3.87
C ASP A 198 7.20 -10.87 3.68
N ILE A 199 6.21 -11.28 4.50
CA ILE A 199 5.59 -12.60 4.40
C ILE A 199 4.07 -12.53 4.33
N ILE A 200 3.49 -13.56 3.74
CA ILE A 200 2.08 -13.89 3.89
C ILE A 200 1.97 -15.16 4.73
N ALA A 201 1.01 -15.21 5.65
CA ALA A 201 0.80 -16.34 6.55
C ALA A 201 -0.68 -16.74 6.61
N ASP A 202 -0.93 -18.05 6.58
CA ASP A 202 -2.26 -18.61 6.78
C ASP A 202 -2.71 -18.42 8.24
N SER A 203 -3.83 -17.72 8.45
CA SER A 203 -4.40 -17.48 9.78
C SER A 203 -4.90 -18.74 10.48
N ALA A 204 -4.96 -19.88 9.79
CA ALA A 204 -5.21 -21.18 10.42
C ALA A 204 -4.02 -21.67 11.27
N LEU A 205 -2.81 -21.14 11.05
CA LEU A 205 -1.64 -21.44 11.87
C LEU A 205 -1.71 -20.68 13.21
N PRO A 206 -1.25 -21.28 14.32
CA PRO A 206 -1.11 -20.57 15.59
C PRO A 206 -0.21 -19.33 15.46
N THR A 207 -0.68 -18.17 15.92
CA THR A 207 0.02 -16.88 15.76
C THR A 207 1.45 -16.90 16.29
N HIS A 208 1.69 -17.52 17.45
CA HIS A 208 3.04 -17.63 18.03
C HIS A 208 4.03 -18.39 17.13
N LEU A 209 3.55 -19.36 16.32
CA LEU A 209 4.39 -20.06 15.34
C LEU A 209 4.74 -19.15 14.18
N ILE A 210 3.77 -18.38 13.67
CA ILE A 210 3.99 -17.39 12.60
C ILE A 210 5.02 -16.35 13.06
N GLU A 211 4.88 -15.83 14.28
CA GLU A 211 5.79 -14.84 14.84
C GLU A 211 7.20 -15.39 15.06
N THR A 212 7.31 -16.62 15.56
CA THR A 212 8.62 -17.29 15.73
C THR A 212 9.31 -17.46 14.38
N GLU A 213 8.56 -17.88 13.37
CA GLU A 213 9.05 -18.09 12.01
C GLU A 213 9.43 -16.78 11.32
N ALA A 214 8.62 -15.73 11.49
CA ALA A 214 8.90 -14.37 11.00
C ALA A 214 10.16 -13.79 11.64
N ALA A 215 10.30 -13.92 12.95
CA ALA A 215 11.49 -13.46 13.69
C ALA A 215 12.76 -14.19 13.24
N ALA A 216 12.67 -15.50 12.97
CA ALA A 216 13.77 -16.30 12.42
C ALA A 216 14.19 -15.82 11.01
N MET A 217 13.25 -15.31 10.22
CA MET A 217 13.50 -14.70 8.91
C MET A 217 13.86 -13.20 8.96
N GLN A 218 13.89 -12.59 10.16
CA GLN A 218 14.09 -11.14 10.33
C GLN A 218 13.02 -10.30 9.63
N VAL A 219 11.79 -10.79 9.60
CA VAL A 219 10.62 -10.07 9.10
C VAL A 219 10.13 -9.12 10.18
N ASP A 220 9.93 -7.85 9.83
CA ASP A 220 9.36 -6.88 10.74
C ASP A 220 7.87 -7.21 11.02
N PRO A 221 7.34 -6.90 12.21
CA PRO A 221 5.95 -7.20 12.56
C PRO A 221 4.90 -6.61 11.58
N ASP A 222 5.20 -5.49 10.92
CA ASP A 222 4.33 -4.88 9.89
C ASP A 222 4.51 -5.50 8.49
N GLY A 223 5.54 -6.33 8.30
CA GLY A 223 5.77 -7.14 7.10
C GLY A 223 4.95 -8.42 7.02
N ILE A 224 4.21 -8.78 8.08
CA ILE A 224 3.35 -9.97 8.14
C ILE A 224 1.94 -9.66 7.66
N GLU A 225 1.52 -10.32 6.57
CA GLU A 225 0.16 -10.28 6.05
C GLU A 225 -0.59 -11.57 6.39
N TYR A 226 -1.57 -11.49 7.29
CA TYR A 226 -2.42 -12.63 7.64
C TYR A 226 -3.55 -12.80 6.63
N VAL A 227 -3.76 -14.01 6.15
CA VAL A 227 -4.85 -14.34 5.21
C VAL A 227 -5.67 -15.52 5.69
N SER A 228 -6.98 -15.45 5.46
CA SER A 228 -7.94 -16.48 5.86
C SER A 228 -7.82 -17.79 5.07
N SER A 229 -7.24 -17.74 3.87
CA SER A 229 -6.92 -18.93 3.08
C SER A 229 -5.86 -18.65 2.02
N LEU A 230 -5.05 -19.67 1.73
CA LEU A 230 -4.03 -19.64 0.68
C LEU A 230 -4.60 -19.99 -0.70
N ASN A 231 -5.49 -19.14 -1.20
CA ASN A 231 -5.93 -19.21 -2.60
C ASN A 231 -5.05 -18.30 -3.46
N PHE A 232 -4.00 -18.88 -4.08
CA PHE A 232 -3.03 -18.10 -4.85
C PHE A 232 -3.65 -17.30 -6.02
N GLU A 233 -4.69 -17.80 -6.68
CA GLU A 233 -5.37 -17.04 -7.74
C GLU A 233 -5.93 -15.73 -7.19
N ARG A 234 -6.63 -15.81 -6.06
CA ARG A 234 -7.17 -14.63 -5.35
C ARG A 234 -6.06 -13.73 -4.80
N LEU A 235 -5.05 -14.32 -4.18
CA LEU A 235 -3.97 -13.56 -3.56
C LEU A 235 -3.14 -12.78 -4.60
N PHE A 236 -3.00 -13.32 -5.81
CA PHE A 236 -2.29 -12.67 -6.91
C PHE A 236 -3.05 -11.50 -7.50
N VAL A 237 -4.35 -11.63 -7.79
CA VAL A 237 -5.15 -10.50 -8.29
C VAL A 237 -5.24 -9.37 -7.27
N GLU A 238 -5.18 -9.72 -5.99
CA GLU A 238 -5.12 -8.77 -4.89
C GLU A 238 -3.78 -8.03 -4.83
N ARG A 239 -2.69 -8.42 -5.53
CA ARG A 239 -1.41 -7.68 -5.47
C ARG A 239 -1.55 -6.24 -6.03
N ASP A 240 -0.59 -5.38 -5.76
CA ASP A 240 -0.59 -3.97 -6.24
C ASP A 240 -0.08 -3.88 -7.68
N LEU A 241 0.97 -4.64 -7.99
CA LEU A 241 1.59 -4.71 -9.30
C LEU A 241 1.61 -6.17 -9.80
N ASN A 242 1.46 -6.35 -11.11
CA ASN A 242 1.56 -7.66 -11.78
C ASN A 242 2.86 -8.40 -11.43
N ILE A 243 4.00 -7.71 -11.37
CA ILE A 243 5.31 -8.31 -11.01
C ILE A 243 5.37 -8.86 -9.58
N ASN A 244 4.46 -8.43 -8.68
CA ASN A 244 4.39 -8.92 -7.31
C ASN A 244 3.54 -10.20 -7.17
N MET A 245 3.00 -10.76 -8.26
CA MET A 245 2.24 -12.01 -8.24
C MET A 245 3.14 -13.25 -8.17
N VAL A 246 3.92 -13.32 -7.09
CA VAL A 246 4.84 -14.41 -6.81
C VAL A 246 4.99 -14.58 -5.30
N PHE A 247 5.02 -15.83 -4.86
CA PHE A 247 5.25 -16.24 -3.48
C PHE A 247 6.31 -17.34 -3.42
N VAL A 248 7.20 -17.25 -2.44
CA VAL A 248 8.28 -18.23 -2.24
C VAL A 248 8.08 -18.93 -0.90
N GLY A 249 7.76 -20.22 -0.94
CA GLY A 249 7.61 -21.07 0.23
C GLY A 249 8.87 -21.89 0.53
N ALA A 250 8.74 -22.89 1.41
CA ALA A 250 9.85 -23.71 1.87
C ALA A 250 10.56 -24.49 0.73
N ASP A 251 9.77 -25.02 -0.20
CA ASP A 251 10.27 -25.86 -1.31
C ASP A 251 9.72 -25.46 -2.68
N THR A 252 8.72 -24.59 -2.72
CA THR A 252 7.98 -24.27 -3.94
C THR A 252 7.82 -22.76 -4.11
N VAL A 253 8.00 -22.31 -5.34
CA VAL A 253 7.64 -20.97 -5.80
C VAL A 253 6.31 -21.06 -6.51
N TYR A 254 5.36 -20.23 -6.12
CA TYR A 254 4.09 -20.02 -6.81
C TYR A 254 4.15 -18.68 -7.53
N PHE A 255 3.72 -18.63 -8.79
CA PHE A 255 3.73 -17.37 -9.57
C PHE A 255 2.63 -17.36 -10.62
N ALA A 256 2.19 -16.16 -10.99
CA ALA A 256 1.27 -15.96 -12.11
C ALA A 256 2.04 -15.81 -13.44
N GLU A 257 1.41 -16.17 -14.56
CA GLU A 257 1.99 -15.92 -15.89
C GLU A 257 2.23 -14.43 -16.14
N GLU A 258 1.37 -13.58 -15.60
CA GLU A 258 1.45 -12.12 -15.65
C GLU A 258 2.70 -11.59 -14.95
N ALA A 259 3.16 -12.21 -13.85
CA ALA A 259 4.41 -11.81 -13.20
C ALA A 259 5.63 -12.16 -14.04
N ILE A 260 5.61 -13.31 -14.73
CA ILE A 260 6.68 -13.71 -15.64
C ILE A 260 6.73 -12.76 -16.84
N GLU A 261 5.58 -12.40 -17.41
CA GLU A 261 5.54 -11.48 -18.53
C GLU A 261 5.97 -10.07 -18.12
N ALA A 262 5.56 -9.60 -16.94
CA ALA A 262 6.03 -8.34 -16.37
C ALA A 262 7.54 -8.33 -16.16
N ALA A 263 8.11 -9.43 -15.65
CA ALA A 263 9.55 -9.57 -15.48
C ALA A 263 10.28 -9.56 -16.83
N ARG A 264 9.81 -10.34 -17.80
CA ARG A 264 10.43 -10.48 -19.12
C ARG A 264 10.40 -9.19 -19.94
N THR A 265 9.26 -8.51 -19.97
CA THR A 265 9.07 -7.29 -20.76
C THR A 265 9.50 -6.03 -20.03
N GLY A 266 9.55 -6.09 -18.70
CA GLY A 266 9.70 -4.94 -17.81
C GLY A 266 8.47 -4.01 -17.78
N LEU A 267 7.33 -4.44 -18.35
CA LEU A 267 6.07 -3.70 -18.30
C LEU A 267 5.38 -3.91 -16.94
N LEU A 268 5.22 -2.82 -16.20
CA LEU A 268 4.41 -2.81 -14.98
C LEU A 268 2.97 -2.42 -15.26
N GLN A 269 2.06 -3.16 -14.62
CA GLN A 269 0.64 -2.85 -14.59
C GLN A 269 0.15 -2.90 -13.15
N VAL A 270 -0.73 -1.96 -12.82
CA VAL A 270 -1.44 -1.96 -11.55
C VAL A 270 -2.56 -2.99 -11.62
N MET A 271 -2.63 -3.84 -10.61
CA MET A 271 -3.70 -4.82 -10.51
C MET A 271 -4.89 -4.24 -9.74
N SER A 272 -6.10 -4.57 -10.20
CA SER A 272 -7.31 -3.81 -9.85
C SER A 272 -8.17 -4.43 -8.75
N ALA A 273 -7.80 -5.57 -8.16
CA ALA A 273 -8.67 -6.17 -7.15
C ALA A 273 -8.63 -5.37 -5.83
N HIS A 274 -9.79 -5.28 -5.18
CA HIS A 274 -9.92 -4.58 -3.92
C HIS A 274 -9.41 -5.43 -2.75
N ARG A 275 -8.51 -4.89 -1.94
CA ARG A 275 -7.91 -5.57 -0.78
C ARG A 275 -8.52 -5.14 0.56
N GLY A 276 -9.83 -5.21 0.72
CA GLY A 276 -10.52 -4.77 1.95
C GLY A 276 -10.04 -3.39 2.46
N ILE A 277 -9.59 -3.31 3.72
CA ILE A 277 -9.06 -2.09 4.35
C ILE A 277 -7.84 -1.51 3.62
N TYR A 278 -7.07 -2.32 2.89
CA TYR A 278 -5.89 -1.85 2.17
C TYR A 278 -6.26 -1.11 0.88
N GLY A 279 -7.53 -1.18 0.46
CA GLY A 279 -8.11 -0.46 -0.66
C GLY A 279 -7.77 -1.08 -2.02
N THR A 280 -8.03 -0.32 -3.08
CA THR A 280 -7.62 -0.63 -4.46
C THR A 280 -6.76 0.52 -4.98
N GLU A 281 -5.84 0.20 -5.89
CA GLU A 281 -4.91 1.13 -6.51
C GLU A 281 -5.54 1.89 -7.69
N VAL A 282 -6.76 1.51 -8.11
CA VAL A 282 -7.50 2.12 -9.21
C VAL A 282 -8.92 2.50 -8.83
N PHE A 283 -9.62 3.25 -9.67
CA PHE A 283 -11.07 3.44 -9.61
C PHE A 283 -11.63 3.53 -11.02
N VAL A 284 -12.91 3.19 -11.18
CA VAL A 284 -13.60 3.32 -12.47
C VAL A 284 -14.24 4.70 -12.59
N TYR A 285 -13.99 5.39 -13.69
CA TYR A 285 -14.61 6.65 -14.09
C TYR A 285 -15.00 6.58 -15.57
N ASP A 286 -16.28 6.75 -15.88
CA ASP A 286 -16.79 6.72 -17.26
C ASP A 286 -16.32 5.48 -18.06
N ASP A 287 -16.50 4.31 -17.43
CA ASP A 287 -16.07 2.99 -17.90
C ASP A 287 -14.55 2.84 -18.14
N GLN A 288 -13.74 3.81 -17.72
CA GLN A 288 -12.28 3.76 -17.77
C GLN A 288 -11.68 3.47 -16.40
N VAL A 289 -10.63 2.66 -16.37
CA VAL A 289 -9.85 2.39 -15.15
C VAL A 289 -8.80 3.47 -14.97
N LEU A 290 -8.93 4.26 -13.89
CA LEU A 290 -7.97 5.29 -13.54
C LEU A 290 -7.14 4.89 -12.32
N LEU A 291 -5.84 5.10 -12.43
CA LEU A 291 -4.88 5.00 -11.34
C LEU A 291 -5.18 6.04 -10.25
N LYS A 292 -5.22 5.59 -8.98
CA LYS A 292 -5.17 6.49 -7.81
C LYS A 292 -3.73 6.90 -7.53
N ASN A 293 -3.55 7.94 -6.73
CA ASN A 293 -2.23 8.45 -6.32
C ASN A 293 -1.30 7.35 -5.77
N ARG A 294 -1.86 6.34 -5.07
CA ARG A 294 -1.09 5.21 -4.55
C ARG A 294 -0.62 4.27 -5.68
N GLY A 295 -1.47 3.95 -6.65
CA GLY A 295 -1.10 3.17 -7.83
C GLY A 295 -0.04 3.89 -8.67
N LEU A 296 -0.21 5.21 -8.87
CA LEU A 296 0.78 6.08 -9.50
C LEU A 296 2.13 6.01 -8.79
N MET A 297 2.12 6.15 -7.46
CA MET A 297 3.32 6.07 -6.65
C MET A 297 4.04 4.72 -6.81
N ARG A 298 3.32 3.60 -6.89
CA ARG A 298 3.90 2.27 -7.08
C ARG A 298 4.60 2.16 -8.43
N LEU A 299 3.98 2.63 -9.52
CA LEU A 299 4.57 2.63 -10.86
C LEU A 299 5.83 3.49 -10.91
N PHE A 300 5.71 4.76 -10.49
CA PHE A 300 6.80 5.73 -10.54
C PHE A 300 7.99 5.27 -9.70
N LYS A 301 7.73 4.78 -8.48
CA LYS A 301 8.79 4.26 -7.59
C LYS A 301 9.57 3.14 -8.23
N THR A 302 8.85 2.17 -8.79
CA THR A 302 9.46 0.92 -9.27
C THR A 302 10.30 1.17 -10.52
N VAL A 303 9.83 2.02 -11.44
CA VAL A 303 10.62 2.42 -12.62
C VAL A 303 11.77 3.36 -12.25
N ALA A 304 11.57 4.33 -11.35
CA ALA A 304 12.66 5.21 -10.90
C ALA A 304 13.81 4.42 -10.22
N GLU A 305 13.47 3.40 -9.44
CA GLU A 305 14.44 2.48 -8.82
C GLU A 305 15.12 1.55 -9.84
N GLY A 306 14.70 1.52 -11.11
CA GLY A 306 15.23 0.62 -12.14
C GLY A 306 14.78 -0.84 -11.98
N LYS A 307 13.74 -1.10 -11.16
CA LYS A 307 13.22 -2.45 -10.91
C LYS A 307 12.29 -2.95 -12.01
N ALA A 308 11.86 -2.05 -12.88
CA ALA A 308 11.18 -2.34 -14.12
C ALA A 308 11.54 -1.27 -15.15
N THR A 309 11.23 -1.52 -16.43
CA THR A 309 11.64 -0.63 -17.52
C THR A 309 10.60 0.45 -17.79
N HIS A 310 9.31 0.11 -17.74
CA HIS A 310 8.25 1.02 -18.14
C HIS A 310 6.88 0.67 -17.56
N PHE A 311 5.93 1.59 -17.72
CA PHE A 311 4.51 1.36 -17.49
C PHE A 311 3.67 2.06 -18.56
N GLU A 312 2.40 1.67 -18.66
CA GLU A 312 1.41 2.33 -19.51
C GLU A 312 0.65 3.40 -18.73
N PHE A 313 0.41 4.53 -19.39
CA PHE A 313 -0.27 5.69 -18.83
C PHE A 313 -1.31 6.24 -19.80
N THR A 314 -2.41 6.79 -19.29
CA THR A 314 -3.44 7.42 -20.13
C THR A 314 -3.45 8.92 -19.88
N LYS A 315 -3.82 9.74 -20.88
CA LYS A 315 -3.97 11.18 -20.67
C LYS A 315 -5.06 11.49 -19.64
N LEU A 316 -6.06 10.63 -19.54
CA LEU A 316 -7.11 10.75 -18.53
C LEU A 316 -6.53 10.74 -17.11
N ASN A 317 -5.45 9.98 -16.87
CA ASN A 317 -4.74 9.95 -15.59
C ASN A 317 -3.93 11.21 -15.26
N GLU A 318 -3.69 12.13 -16.21
CA GLU A 318 -3.03 13.42 -15.92
C GLU A 318 -3.87 14.30 -14.98
N ASN A 319 -5.19 14.07 -14.94
CA ASN A 319 -6.12 14.76 -14.04
C ASN A 319 -5.98 14.32 -12.57
N ILE A 320 -5.20 13.27 -12.29
CA ILE A 320 -5.02 12.73 -10.95
C ILE A 320 -3.77 13.34 -10.33
N SER A 321 -3.96 14.17 -9.30
CA SER A 321 -2.85 14.78 -8.58
C SER A 321 -2.02 13.73 -7.84
N PHE A 322 -0.69 13.74 -8.03
CA PHE A 322 0.20 12.87 -7.25
C PHE A 322 0.21 13.22 -5.74
N GLY A 323 -0.06 14.48 -5.40
CA GLY A 323 -0.32 14.95 -4.04
C GLY A 323 0.82 14.66 -3.06
N ILE A 324 0.47 14.20 -1.85
CA ILE A 324 1.43 13.92 -0.77
C ILE A 324 2.47 12.83 -1.12
N TYR A 325 2.23 12.05 -2.18
CA TYR A 325 3.13 10.96 -2.55
C TYR A 325 4.47 11.42 -3.11
N TRP A 326 4.61 12.70 -3.50
CA TRP A 326 5.93 13.31 -3.73
C TRP A 326 6.82 13.18 -2.48
N LEU A 327 6.27 13.53 -1.31
CA LEU A 327 6.98 13.52 -0.03
C LEU A 327 7.21 12.09 0.47
N VAL A 328 6.24 11.20 0.25
CA VAL A 328 6.38 9.77 0.58
C VAL A 328 7.51 9.13 -0.21
N LEU A 329 7.61 9.40 -1.52
CA LEU A 329 8.70 8.88 -2.34
C LEU A 329 10.04 9.49 -1.97
N PHE A 330 10.10 10.80 -1.72
CA PHE A 330 11.31 11.43 -1.22
C PHE A 330 11.80 10.77 0.07
N ARG A 331 10.93 10.57 1.07
CA ARG A 331 11.29 9.88 2.32
C ARG A 331 11.87 8.47 2.06
N LYS A 332 11.33 7.75 1.07
CA LYS A 332 11.79 6.40 0.69
C LYS A 332 13.10 6.39 -0.10
N PHE A 333 13.40 7.46 -0.84
CA PHE A 333 14.61 7.57 -1.66
C PHE A 333 15.76 8.22 -0.91
N ALA A 334 15.49 9.17 -0.02
CA ALA A 334 16.50 9.96 0.69
C ALA A 334 17.40 9.13 1.61
N THR A 335 16.95 7.94 2.03
CA THR A 335 17.75 7.00 2.84
C THR A 335 18.62 6.06 2.02
N LYS A 336 18.61 6.17 0.68
CA LYS A 336 19.35 5.30 -0.22
C LYS A 336 20.61 5.99 -0.74
N ASP A 337 21.66 5.22 -1.00
CA ASP A 337 22.95 5.75 -1.51
C ASP A 337 22.79 6.54 -2.82
N ASN A 338 21.87 6.11 -3.68
CA ASN A 338 21.57 6.74 -4.97
C ASN A 338 20.34 7.67 -4.93
N ALA A 339 20.06 8.31 -3.79
CA ALA A 339 18.89 9.17 -3.60
C ALA A 339 18.70 10.20 -4.72
N ALA A 340 19.75 10.93 -5.09
CA ALA A 340 19.70 11.96 -6.12
C ALA A 340 19.32 11.41 -7.49
N LEU A 341 19.84 10.23 -7.86
CA LEU A 341 19.51 9.55 -9.11
C LEU A 341 18.02 9.17 -9.15
N TYR A 342 17.50 8.59 -8.06
CA TYR A 342 16.08 8.20 -7.99
C TYR A 342 15.14 9.40 -8.03
N LEU A 343 15.52 10.51 -7.38
CA LEU A 343 14.75 11.76 -7.42
C LEU A 343 14.78 12.40 -8.82
N ASP A 344 15.90 12.36 -9.52
CA ASP A 344 16.01 12.87 -10.88
C ASP A 344 15.20 12.04 -11.88
N ARG A 345 15.31 10.71 -11.80
CA ARG A 345 14.48 9.79 -12.58
C ARG A 345 12.99 9.99 -12.31
N LEU A 346 12.61 10.19 -11.04
CA LEU A 346 11.23 10.48 -10.65
C LEU A 346 10.72 11.77 -11.35
N PHE A 347 11.56 12.79 -11.44
CA PHE A 347 11.23 14.03 -12.15
C PHE A 347 11.05 13.82 -13.65
N GLU A 348 11.91 13.02 -14.28
CA GLU A 348 11.79 12.72 -15.72
C GLU A 348 10.54 11.89 -16.05
N LEU A 349 10.16 10.94 -15.20
CA LEU A 349 8.88 10.22 -15.32
C LEU A 349 7.71 11.21 -15.20
N ALA A 350 7.76 12.12 -14.23
CA ALA A 350 6.71 13.12 -14.00
C ALA A 350 6.52 14.10 -15.16
N LYS A 351 7.59 14.44 -15.87
CA LYS A 351 7.54 15.26 -17.10
C LYS A 351 6.75 14.56 -18.20
N GLN A 352 6.96 13.26 -18.39
CA GLN A 352 6.29 12.48 -19.42
C GLN A 352 4.78 12.35 -19.15
N THR A 353 4.38 12.32 -17.88
CA THR A 353 2.98 12.17 -17.45
C THR A 353 2.27 13.49 -17.15
N ASN A 354 2.86 14.63 -17.51
CA ASN A 354 2.28 15.96 -17.27
C ASN A 354 1.84 16.21 -15.81
N MET A 355 2.57 15.63 -14.84
CA MET A 355 2.23 15.74 -13.41
C MET A 355 2.94 16.89 -12.69
N LEU A 356 3.76 17.64 -13.43
CA LEU A 356 4.52 18.76 -12.91
C LEU A 356 3.76 20.08 -13.13
N PRO A 357 3.78 21.00 -12.17
CA PRO A 357 3.34 22.36 -12.41
C PRO A 357 4.13 23.01 -13.56
N GLU A 358 3.47 23.87 -14.33
CA GLU A 358 4.09 24.60 -15.41
C GLU A 358 5.29 25.42 -14.91
N GLY A 359 6.41 25.36 -15.63
CA GLY A 359 7.63 26.08 -15.28
C GLY A 359 8.52 25.41 -14.23
N THR A 360 8.14 24.26 -13.68
CA THR A 360 8.98 23.55 -12.68
C THR A 360 10.25 23.02 -13.33
N SER A 361 11.41 23.37 -12.76
CA SER A 361 12.71 23.10 -13.37
C SER A 361 13.42 21.85 -12.82
N ASN A 362 13.08 21.43 -11.60
CA ASN A 362 13.74 20.32 -10.91
C ASN A 362 12.86 19.69 -9.82
N ILE A 363 13.29 18.52 -9.32
CA ILE A 363 12.57 17.77 -8.29
C ILE A 363 12.48 18.49 -6.94
N ILE A 364 13.48 19.31 -6.56
CA ILE A 364 13.48 20.00 -5.26
C ILE A 364 12.36 21.04 -5.22
N GLU A 365 12.11 21.75 -6.31
CA GLU A 365 10.96 22.67 -6.43
C GLU A 365 9.62 21.96 -6.26
N VAL A 366 9.46 20.77 -6.86
CA VAL A 366 8.26 19.93 -6.70
C VAL A 366 8.05 19.55 -5.24
N LEU A 367 9.13 19.14 -4.56
CA LEU A 367 9.10 18.73 -3.17
C LEU A 367 8.80 19.91 -2.24
N ASP A 368 9.43 21.07 -2.48
CA ASP A 368 9.19 22.29 -1.72
C ASP A 368 7.72 22.74 -1.84
N ALA A 369 7.18 22.78 -3.06
CA ALA A 369 5.77 23.11 -3.28
C ALA A 369 4.83 22.09 -2.61
N SER A 370 5.16 20.79 -2.71
CA SER A 370 4.38 19.72 -2.09
C SER A 370 4.37 19.82 -0.57
N HIS A 371 5.52 20.04 0.07
CA HIS A 371 5.59 20.17 1.53
C HIS A 371 4.96 21.48 2.02
N ALA A 372 4.99 22.55 1.23
CA ALA A 372 4.25 23.78 1.56
C ALA A 372 2.73 23.54 1.59
N LYS A 373 2.21 22.66 0.72
CA LYS A 373 0.81 22.23 0.71
C LYS A 373 0.47 21.23 1.82
N TYR A 374 1.43 20.41 2.25
CA TYR A 374 1.25 19.37 3.27
C TYR A 374 2.28 19.52 4.42
N PRO A 375 2.26 20.65 5.16
CA PRO A 375 3.29 20.94 6.17
C PRO A 375 3.23 20.02 7.40
N PHE A 376 2.12 19.30 7.58
CA PHE A 376 1.96 18.26 8.60
C PHE A 376 2.77 16.99 8.31
N PHE A 377 3.28 16.80 7.09
CA PHE A 377 4.09 15.63 6.75
C PHE A 377 5.44 15.71 7.46
N ASP A 378 5.61 14.92 8.51
CA ASP A 378 6.81 14.92 9.32
C ASP A 378 7.81 13.86 8.84
N PHE A 379 8.97 14.33 8.36
CA PHE A 379 10.05 13.46 7.91
C PHE A 379 10.81 12.80 9.06
N ASP A 380 10.79 13.39 10.25
CA ASP A 380 11.49 12.88 11.44
C ASP A 380 10.58 11.99 12.29
N ALA A 381 9.28 11.88 11.95
CA ALA A 381 8.37 10.98 12.64
C ALA A 381 8.86 9.52 12.55
N SER A 382 9.06 8.89 13.71
CA SER A 382 9.34 7.47 13.84
C SER A 382 8.25 6.61 13.19
N GLY A 383 8.55 5.34 12.92
CA GLY A 383 7.54 4.36 12.53
C GLY A 383 6.36 4.34 13.50
N LEU A 384 5.22 3.82 13.03
CA LEU A 384 4.05 3.68 13.88
C LEU A 384 4.38 2.68 15.00
N ASP A 385 4.15 3.07 16.25
CA ASP A 385 4.11 2.13 17.34
C ASP A 385 2.86 1.23 17.21
N LYS A 386 2.76 0.21 18.06
CA LYS A 386 1.62 -0.72 18.09
C LYS A 386 0.27 0.01 18.11
N VAL A 387 0.14 1.07 18.90
CA VAL A 387 -1.07 1.90 18.98
C VAL A 387 -1.33 2.66 17.67
N GLY A 388 -0.29 3.25 17.09
CA GLY A 388 -0.32 3.93 15.81
C GLY A 388 -0.75 3.02 14.66
N VAL A 389 -0.31 1.76 14.66
CA VAL A 389 -0.74 0.74 13.68
C VAL A 389 -2.24 0.51 13.78
N VAL A 390 -2.78 0.33 14.99
CA VAL A 390 -4.22 0.08 15.13
C VAL A 390 -5.06 1.31 14.78
N ARG A 391 -4.61 2.53 15.14
CA ARG A 391 -5.25 3.78 14.69
C ARG A 391 -5.26 3.89 13.17
N TRP A 392 -4.15 3.53 12.53
CA TRP A 392 -4.05 3.51 11.08
C TRP A 392 -5.03 2.51 10.46
N LEU A 393 -5.10 1.28 10.97
CA LEU A 393 -6.06 0.25 10.54
C LEU A 393 -7.51 0.69 10.76
N GLY A 394 -7.83 1.31 11.90
CA GLY A 394 -9.16 1.86 12.18
C GLY A 394 -9.57 2.92 11.17
N ASN A 395 -8.67 3.85 10.85
CA ASN A 395 -8.90 4.87 9.81
C ASN A 395 -9.07 4.25 8.42
N LYS A 396 -8.37 3.14 8.12
CA LYS A 396 -8.57 2.40 6.87
C LYS A 396 -9.95 1.76 6.80
N LEU A 397 -10.42 1.19 7.91
CA LEU A 397 -11.75 0.62 8.02
C LEU A 397 -12.84 1.68 7.82
N LEU A 398 -12.71 2.85 8.47
CA LEU A 398 -13.65 3.95 8.26
C LEU A 398 -13.72 4.39 6.80
N ARG A 399 -12.58 4.43 6.09
CA ARG A 399 -12.55 4.73 4.65
C ARG A 399 -13.21 3.65 3.80
N GLN A 400 -13.09 2.37 4.16
CA GLN A 400 -13.79 1.29 3.49
C GLN A 400 -15.31 1.41 3.71
N VAL A 401 -15.74 1.69 4.93
CA VAL A 401 -17.16 1.93 5.27
C VAL A 401 -17.71 3.12 4.49
N ASP A 402 -16.98 4.23 4.44
CA ASP A 402 -17.32 5.40 3.63
C ASP A 402 -17.50 5.05 2.14
N ALA A 403 -16.53 4.34 1.57
CA ALA A 403 -16.58 3.93 0.17
C ALA A 403 -17.76 2.99 -0.13
N SER A 404 -18.03 2.04 0.77
CA SER A 404 -19.16 1.11 0.66
C SER A 404 -20.49 1.86 0.72
N TYR A 405 -20.66 2.79 1.66
CA TYR A 405 -21.85 3.63 1.77
C TYR A 405 -22.06 4.45 0.49
N ARG A 406 -21.02 5.14 -0.01
CA ARG A 406 -21.12 5.92 -1.24
C ARG A 406 -21.50 5.05 -2.43
N HIS A 407 -20.95 3.86 -2.55
CA HIS A 407 -21.29 2.94 -3.64
C HIS A 407 -22.74 2.49 -3.58
N ASN A 408 -23.19 1.96 -2.43
CA ASN A 408 -24.53 1.40 -2.26
C ASN A 408 -25.62 2.45 -2.47
N ASN A 409 -25.34 3.70 -2.11
CA ASN A 409 -26.26 4.83 -2.27
C ASN A 409 -26.02 5.62 -3.56
N ARG A 410 -25.17 5.13 -4.48
CA ARG A 410 -24.84 5.79 -5.75
C ARG A 410 -24.40 7.25 -5.60
N ILE A 411 -23.71 7.56 -4.50
CA ILE A 411 -23.21 8.91 -4.24
C ILE A 411 -22.09 9.21 -5.24
N PRO A 412 -22.25 10.23 -6.10
CA PRO A 412 -21.24 10.57 -7.09
C PRO A 412 -19.96 11.10 -6.43
N ASN A 413 -18.81 10.78 -7.04
CA ASN A 413 -17.54 11.39 -6.70
C ASN A 413 -17.53 12.86 -7.17
N GLU A 414 -16.76 13.72 -6.49
CA GLU A 414 -16.61 15.14 -6.87
C GLU A 414 -15.73 15.34 -8.12
N LEU A 415 -15.17 14.25 -8.64
CA LEU A 415 -14.28 14.27 -9.79
C LEU A 415 -15.07 14.51 -11.07
N VAL A 416 -14.85 15.67 -11.69
CA VAL A 416 -15.35 16.00 -13.03
C VAL A 416 -14.12 16.13 -13.92
N ILE A 417 -13.97 15.22 -14.88
CA ILE A 417 -12.87 15.23 -15.85
C ILE A 417 -13.46 15.51 -17.22
N ASP A 418 -12.94 16.55 -17.88
CA ASP A 418 -13.30 16.85 -19.26
C ASP A 418 -12.69 15.79 -20.19
N ARG A 419 -13.55 15.07 -20.93
CA ARG A 419 -13.12 14.04 -21.87
C ARG A 419 -12.65 14.66 -23.19
N THR A 420 -11.54 14.17 -23.71
CA THR A 420 -11.07 14.50 -25.06
C THR A 420 -10.83 13.23 -25.87
N LYS A 421 -10.99 13.30 -27.20
CA LYS A 421 -10.85 12.11 -28.05
C LYS A 421 -9.45 11.52 -27.93
N GLY A 422 -9.37 10.25 -27.51
CA GLY A 422 -8.12 9.50 -27.35
C GLY A 422 -7.43 9.72 -26.00
N ASP A 423 -8.12 10.29 -25.01
CA ASP A 423 -7.59 10.43 -23.65
C ASP A 423 -7.45 9.10 -22.88
N ASP A 424 -8.11 8.05 -23.39
CA ASP A 424 -8.15 6.67 -22.92
C ASP A 424 -7.09 5.77 -23.58
N VAL A 425 -6.38 6.27 -24.60
CA VAL A 425 -5.34 5.50 -25.29
C VAL A 425 -4.07 5.47 -24.43
N PRO A 426 -3.57 4.28 -24.05
CA PRO A 426 -2.35 4.18 -23.28
C PRO A 426 -1.13 4.61 -24.10
N TYR A 427 -0.18 5.27 -23.44
CA TYR A 427 1.16 5.53 -23.94
C TYR A 427 2.21 5.02 -22.95
N ARG A 428 3.37 4.66 -23.48
CA ARG A 428 4.50 4.16 -22.69
C ARG A 428 5.20 5.30 -21.96
N VAL A 429 5.50 5.08 -20.68
CA VAL A 429 6.33 5.95 -19.85
C VAL A 429 7.54 5.16 -19.38
N ASP A 430 8.74 5.63 -19.70
CA ASP A 430 9.99 4.90 -19.48
C ASP A 430 11.18 5.84 -19.24
N LEU A 431 12.35 5.24 -19.03
CA LEU A 431 13.62 5.95 -18.86
C LEU A 431 14.66 5.53 -19.91
N ASP A 432 14.23 5.02 -21.07
CA ASP A 432 15.15 4.44 -22.06
C ASP A 432 16.11 5.50 -22.63
N ASN A 433 15.67 6.76 -22.69
CA ASN A 433 16.47 7.90 -23.16
C ASN A 433 17.05 8.74 -22.01
N TYR A 434 16.92 8.28 -20.76
CA TYR A 434 17.45 9.00 -19.60
C TYR A 434 18.97 8.80 -19.51
N VAL A 435 19.69 9.92 -19.46
CA VAL A 435 21.13 9.93 -19.17
C VAL A 435 21.34 10.77 -17.92
N ALA A 436 21.92 10.14 -16.89
CA ALA A 436 22.25 10.82 -15.64
C ALA A 436 23.28 11.94 -15.90
N ASP A 437 22.94 13.16 -15.49
CA ASP A 437 23.87 14.30 -15.50
C ASP A 437 24.58 14.39 -14.13
N PRO A 438 25.90 14.11 -14.05
CA PRO A 438 26.63 14.14 -12.79
C PRO A 438 26.57 15.49 -12.07
N GLN A 439 26.51 16.60 -12.80
CA GLN A 439 26.43 17.94 -12.19
C GLN A 439 25.07 18.15 -11.55
N LYS A 440 23.99 17.76 -12.26
CA LYS A 440 22.63 17.80 -11.73
C LYS A 440 22.46 16.90 -10.51
N LEU A 441 22.99 15.67 -10.56
CA LEU A 441 22.93 14.74 -9.43
C LEU A 441 23.69 15.26 -8.21
N ALA A 442 24.88 15.82 -8.40
CA ALA A 442 25.65 16.45 -7.32
C ALA A 442 24.89 17.64 -6.70
N TRP A 443 24.22 18.44 -7.53
CA TRP A 443 23.38 19.54 -7.05
C TRP A 443 22.19 19.02 -6.23
N ILE A 444 21.43 18.04 -6.72
CA ILE A 444 20.31 17.42 -5.98
C ILE A 444 20.80 16.90 -4.63
N SER A 445 21.90 16.14 -4.62
CA SER A 445 22.49 15.63 -3.37
C SER A 445 22.80 16.73 -2.36
N SER A 446 23.29 17.89 -2.82
CA SER A 446 23.58 19.04 -1.96
C SER A 446 22.31 19.75 -1.44
N GLU A 447 21.20 19.65 -2.15
CA GLU A 447 19.91 20.26 -1.78
C GLU A 447 19.07 19.39 -0.85
N ILE A 448 19.24 18.07 -0.85
CA ILE A 448 18.50 17.14 0.03
C ILE A 448 18.55 17.59 1.51
N PRO A 449 19.72 17.86 2.13
CA PRO A 449 19.78 18.31 3.51
C PRO A 449 19.08 19.66 3.74
N ARG A 450 19.15 20.57 2.76
CA ARG A 450 18.51 21.88 2.84
C ARG A 450 16.99 21.77 2.77
N PHE A 451 16.50 20.87 1.91
CA PHE A 451 15.07 20.56 1.84
C PHE A 451 14.54 19.98 3.15
N TYR A 452 15.27 19.06 3.79
CA TYR A 452 14.92 18.55 5.12
C TYR A 452 14.79 19.67 6.15
N GLU A 453 15.78 20.57 6.21
CA GLU A 453 15.76 21.69 7.15
C GLU A 453 14.57 22.63 6.91
N ARG A 454 14.30 23.01 5.65
CA ARG A 454 13.12 23.80 5.30
C ARG A 454 11.81 23.10 5.67
N SER A 455 11.78 21.77 5.56
CA SER A 455 10.60 20.97 5.90
C SER A 455 10.37 20.95 7.42
N ARG A 456 11.41 20.69 8.22
CA ARG A 456 11.35 20.75 9.68
C ARG A 456 10.82 22.06 10.21
N GLN A 457 11.30 23.17 9.64
CA GLN A 457 10.83 24.51 10.01
C GLN A 457 9.34 24.69 9.73
N ARG A 458 8.87 24.27 8.55
CA ARG A 458 7.44 24.31 8.19
C ARG A 458 6.59 23.42 9.08
N THR A 459 7.04 22.20 9.39
CA THR A 459 6.33 21.27 10.27
C THR A 459 6.26 21.81 11.70
N ARG A 460 7.35 22.41 12.22
CA ARG A 460 7.33 23.07 13.53
C ARG A 460 6.31 24.21 13.55
N ALA A 461 6.35 25.11 12.58
CA ALA A 461 5.41 26.24 12.49
C ALA A 461 3.94 25.76 12.40
N TYR A 462 3.68 24.69 11.64
CA TYR A 462 2.36 24.08 11.56
C TYR A 462 1.90 23.51 12.91
N LYS A 463 2.77 22.78 13.62
CA LYS A 463 2.46 22.21 14.94
C LYS A 463 2.22 23.28 15.99
N GLU A 464 3.02 24.36 16.00
CA GLU A 464 2.83 25.52 16.88
C GLU A 464 1.47 26.16 16.63
N ALA A 465 1.14 26.49 15.38
CA ALA A 465 -0.16 27.07 15.03
C ALA A 465 -1.35 26.15 15.33
N SER A 466 -1.17 24.83 15.21
CA SER A 466 -2.23 23.85 15.50
C SER A 466 -2.45 23.67 17.00
N ASN A 467 -1.40 23.79 17.83
CA ASN A 467 -1.52 23.72 19.28
C ASN A 467 -2.17 24.98 19.84
N ASP A 468 -1.85 26.17 19.30
CA ASP A 468 -2.48 27.43 19.71
C ASP A 468 -4.00 27.42 19.43
N ALA A 469 -4.44 26.79 18.33
CA ALA A 469 -5.85 26.64 18.00
C ALA A 469 -6.65 25.72 18.96
N VAL A 470 -5.97 24.89 19.77
CA VAL A 470 -6.60 24.02 20.78
C VAL A 470 -6.79 24.75 22.12
N PHE A 471 -6.10 25.87 22.34
CA PHE A 471 -6.19 26.66 23.57
C PHE A 471 -7.01 27.95 23.44
N ASP A 472 -7.52 28.27 22.25
CA ASP A 472 -8.39 29.45 22.01
C ASP A 472 -9.90 29.12 22.06
N GLU A 473 -10.28 27.90 22.47
CA GLU A 473 -11.66 27.54 22.84
C GLU A 473 -11.79 27.38 24.37
N ASP A 474 -11.60 28.48 25.11
CA ASP A 474 -12.08 28.64 26.50
C ASP A 474 -13.17 29.71 26.58
#